data_AF-A0A3E0NVJ7-F1
#
_entry.id   AF-A0A3E0NVJ7-F1
#
_cell.length_a   1.000
_cell.length_b   1.000
_cell.length_c   1.000
_cell.angle_alpha   90.00
_cell.angle_beta   90.00
_cell.angle_gamma   90.00
#
_symmetry.space_group_name_H-M   'P 1'
#
loop_
_entity.id
_entity.type
_entity.pdbx_description
1 polymer ?
#
loop_
_entity_poly.entity_id
_entity_poly.type
_entity_poly.pdbx_seq_one_letter_code
_entity_poly.pdbx_strand_id
1 'polypeptide(L)'
;MRLRSLTGPIPPRLTSTALLAAVWATATTAATAQTILQVDTTTDSAVLTACLDAVANDCSLRGAILTANSIPDGTDVVIELPSQTHTLTIDGPNEAAGMTGDLDVHRSMTIRRQSGLPRIDGGGAGGLDDRLIELHGVGTLLQIENVILRNSQPPADLHAINVSLGTTLHFTGGRIETSGTLASGGGAVRVAPLGAATFTDTTIWFNNGLQGGGVRSSGQVTFTGTLLRSNFGTNGGAVALLSGPTASALFEDCHLDNNNAIEDGGAVWAGEDTSLTIRRTLAEDNDAFIAPIGRGGAVFARGGVLIEDSTFLANQADRGAAVHVEGMAGSAAQLDVVNSTFSANETLLAGWAAIVVEDGTAEMLFTTHAGQFLDLLIDAQSNLSTAGSLYDGGCFAFPGGIFSSGGGNLAPHGVCWAGAPNVGDLVFANLDLLPLGPYDGPTPTHLPRPTSPAVGAVSAPCLGLDQRGLPRPVADCTAGAVERQAVESFLFGDDFSSGDVSQWSTAVP
;
A
#
# COMPACT_ATOMS: atom_id res chain seq x y z
N MET A 1 -36.68 14.38 -50.02
CA MET A 1 -36.18 13.62 -51.18
C MET A 1 -35.22 12.54 -50.68
N ARG A 2 -35.71 11.29 -50.63
CA ARG A 2 -35.06 9.97 -50.37
C ARG A 2 -34.13 9.81 -49.15
N LEU A 3 -34.69 9.15 -48.12
CA LEU A 3 -33.99 8.27 -47.18
C LEU A 3 -33.40 7.04 -47.91
N ARG A 4 -32.26 6.51 -47.44
CA ARG A 4 -31.78 5.15 -47.74
C ARG A 4 -31.69 4.35 -46.44
N SER A 5 -32.45 3.27 -46.36
CA SER A 5 -32.33 2.21 -45.36
C SER A 5 -31.19 1.26 -45.74
N LEU A 6 -30.45 0.77 -44.75
CA LEU A 6 -29.60 -0.41 -44.86
C LEU A 6 -29.98 -1.40 -43.76
N THR A 7 -30.85 -2.35 -44.12
CA THR A 7 -31.06 -3.61 -43.40
C THR A 7 -30.15 -4.66 -44.03
N GLY A 8 -29.16 -5.17 -43.29
CA GLY A 8 -28.34 -6.32 -43.64
C GLY A 8 -28.67 -7.54 -42.77
N PRO A 9 -28.54 -8.78 -43.28
CA PRO A 9 -29.00 -9.99 -42.61
C PRO A 9 -28.04 -10.50 -41.53
N ILE A 10 -28.64 -11.09 -40.49
CA ILE A 10 -28.00 -11.76 -39.35
C ILE A 10 -27.41 -13.12 -39.80
N PRO A 11 -26.15 -13.47 -39.45
CA PRO A 11 -25.56 -14.77 -39.80
C PRO A 11 -26.14 -15.93 -38.95
N PRO A 12 -26.15 -17.17 -39.47
CA PRO A 12 -26.80 -18.31 -38.82
C PRO A 12 -25.97 -18.87 -37.66
N ARG A 13 -26.67 -19.31 -36.60
CA ARG A 13 -26.12 -20.10 -35.48
C ARG A 13 -25.72 -21.49 -35.99
N LEU A 14 -24.44 -21.83 -35.88
CA LEU A 14 -23.93 -23.19 -36.06
C LEU A 14 -24.14 -23.98 -34.76
N THR A 15 -25.09 -24.91 -34.76
CA THR A 15 -25.20 -25.98 -33.77
C THR A 15 -24.32 -27.15 -34.23
N SER A 16 -23.19 -27.38 -33.54
CA SER A 16 -22.40 -28.59 -33.70
C SER A 16 -22.13 -29.21 -32.33
N THR A 17 -22.91 -30.21 -31.97
CA THR A 17 -22.70 -31.06 -30.80
C THR A 17 -21.65 -32.12 -31.14
N ALA A 18 -20.38 -31.84 -30.82
CA ALA A 18 -19.34 -32.86 -30.75
C ALA A 18 -19.29 -33.40 -29.32
N LEU A 19 -19.70 -34.66 -29.15
CA LEU A 19 -19.62 -35.39 -27.89
C LEU A 19 -18.15 -35.80 -27.67
N LEU A 20 -17.36 -34.97 -26.96
CA LEU A 20 -16.06 -35.40 -26.44
C LEU A 20 -16.29 -36.32 -25.24
N ALA A 21 -15.98 -37.61 -25.40
CA ALA A 21 -15.79 -38.50 -24.26
C ALA A 21 -14.53 -38.07 -23.51
N ALA A 22 -14.71 -37.36 -22.39
CA ALA A 22 -13.64 -37.04 -21.47
C ALA A 22 -13.15 -38.34 -20.82
N VAL A 23 -11.96 -38.80 -21.20
CA VAL A 23 -11.20 -39.77 -20.42
C VAL A 23 -10.77 -39.04 -19.15
N TRP A 24 -11.38 -39.39 -18.02
CA TRP A 24 -10.92 -38.96 -16.70
C TRP A 24 -9.60 -39.66 -16.41
N ALA A 25 -8.49 -39.06 -16.86
CA ALA A 25 -7.19 -39.37 -16.28
C ALA A 25 -7.23 -38.82 -14.86
N THR A 26 -7.40 -39.69 -13.87
CA THR A 26 -7.18 -39.34 -12.46
C THR A 26 -5.71 -38.99 -12.31
N ALA A 27 -5.37 -37.71 -12.46
CA ALA A 27 -4.11 -37.18 -11.95
C ALA A 27 -4.18 -37.32 -10.43
N THR A 28 -3.68 -38.44 -9.91
CA THR A 28 -3.32 -38.54 -8.50
C THR A 28 -2.21 -37.51 -8.29
N THR A 29 -2.56 -36.36 -7.72
CA THR A 29 -1.56 -35.50 -7.08
C THR A 29 -0.90 -36.36 -6.02
N ALA A 30 0.34 -36.77 -6.26
CA ALA A 30 1.15 -37.35 -5.19
C ALA A 30 1.19 -36.27 -4.09
N ALA A 31 0.73 -36.60 -2.89
CA ALA A 31 0.91 -35.72 -1.75
C ALA A 31 2.41 -35.47 -1.62
N THR A 32 2.84 -34.22 -1.76
CA THR A 32 4.21 -33.82 -1.47
C THR A 32 4.51 -34.23 -0.04
N ALA A 33 5.60 -34.97 0.18
CA ALA A 33 6.02 -35.32 1.53
C ALA A 33 6.21 -34.04 2.32
N GLN A 34 5.56 -33.94 3.49
CA GLN A 34 5.68 -32.79 4.38
C GLN A 34 6.49 -33.20 5.61
N THR A 35 7.48 -32.39 5.96
CA THR A 35 8.28 -32.51 7.18
C THR A 35 7.94 -31.35 8.10
N ILE A 36 7.57 -31.64 9.33
CA ILE A 36 7.28 -30.64 10.36
C ILE A 36 8.41 -30.71 11.40
N LEU A 37 9.06 -29.58 11.67
CA LEU A 37 10.09 -29.41 12.69
C LEU A 37 9.50 -28.60 13.85
N GLN A 38 9.35 -29.24 15.01
CA GLN A 38 8.79 -28.62 16.21
C GLN A 38 9.91 -27.96 17.00
N VAL A 39 9.95 -26.62 17.05
CA VAL A 39 10.88 -25.93 17.94
C VAL A 39 10.42 -26.12 19.37
N ASP A 40 11.29 -26.62 20.23
CA ASP A 40 10.93 -26.99 21.60
C ASP A 40 11.84 -26.35 22.66
N THR A 41 12.74 -25.46 22.23
CA THR A 41 13.55 -24.63 23.11
C THR A 41 13.75 -23.21 22.55
N THR A 42 13.87 -22.24 23.47
CA THR A 42 14.20 -20.84 23.13
C THR A 42 15.69 -20.59 23.05
N THR A 43 16.54 -21.57 23.39
CA THR A 43 17.99 -21.42 23.31
C THR A 43 18.42 -21.24 21.86
N ASP A 44 19.08 -20.12 21.55
CA ASP A 44 19.73 -19.96 20.26
C ASP A 44 20.97 -20.87 20.18
N SER A 45 20.92 -21.91 19.34
CA SER A 45 21.99 -22.91 19.24
C SER A 45 22.04 -23.53 17.86
N ALA A 46 23.21 -23.50 17.23
CA ALA A 46 23.45 -24.19 15.96
C ALA A 46 23.66 -25.72 16.09
N VAL A 47 23.68 -26.26 17.33
CA VAL A 47 23.91 -27.70 17.58
C VAL A 47 22.60 -28.46 17.86
N LEU A 48 21.55 -27.76 18.30
CA LEU A 48 20.24 -28.36 18.60
C LEU A 48 19.42 -28.54 17.31
N THR A 49 19.90 -29.43 16.44
CA THR A 49 19.38 -29.71 15.07
C THR A 49 18.65 -31.05 14.97
N ALA A 50 18.53 -31.81 16.06
CA ALA A 50 17.98 -33.16 16.00
C ALA A 50 16.47 -33.14 15.69
N CYS A 51 15.73 -32.20 16.27
CA CYS A 51 14.31 -31.96 16.02
C CYS A 51 13.46 -33.23 16.03
N LEU A 52 13.67 -34.07 17.05
CA LEU A 52 12.94 -35.31 17.25
C LEU A 52 11.83 -35.07 18.26
N ASP A 53 10.56 -35.18 17.85
CA ASP A 53 9.37 -34.94 18.71
C ASP A 53 9.39 -35.67 20.08
N ALA A 54 10.09 -36.80 20.17
CA ALA A 54 10.18 -37.60 21.39
C ALA A 54 11.32 -37.17 22.35
N VAL A 55 12.17 -36.23 21.94
CA VAL A 55 13.36 -35.79 22.68
C VAL A 55 13.22 -34.29 22.98
N ALA A 56 13.10 -33.95 24.26
CA ALA A 56 12.90 -32.57 24.66
C ALA A 56 14.16 -31.69 24.53
N ASN A 57 13.96 -30.45 24.12
CA ASN A 57 14.95 -29.38 23.96
C ASN A 57 16.08 -29.74 22.98
N ASP A 58 15.77 -30.49 21.93
CA ASP A 58 16.74 -30.87 20.90
C ASP A 58 16.58 -30.07 19.58
N CYS A 59 15.62 -29.14 19.54
CA CYS A 59 15.29 -28.31 18.38
C CYS A 59 15.19 -26.83 18.75
N SER A 60 16.27 -26.08 18.54
CA SER A 60 16.20 -24.61 18.57
C SER A 60 15.62 -24.06 17.27
N LEU A 61 15.22 -22.78 17.22
CA LEU A 61 14.82 -22.12 15.97
C LEU A 61 15.97 -22.16 14.93
N ARG A 62 17.19 -21.81 15.33
CA ARG A 62 18.37 -21.87 14.46
C ARG A 62 18.61 -23.30 13.97
N GLY A 63 18.58 -24.27 14.88
CA GLY A 63 18.77 -25.68 14.56
C GLY A 63 17.69 -26.24 13.65
N ALA A 64 16.43 -25.83 13.82
CA ALA A 64 15.33 -26.20 12.92
C ALA A 64 15.56 -25.66 11.50
N ILE A 65 16.03 -24.42 11.34
CA ILE A 65 16.36 -23.86 10.02
C ILE A 65 17.56 -24.57 9.40
N LEU A 66 18.62 -24.85 10.17
CA LEU A 66 19.78 -25.62 9.71
C LEU A 66 19.36 -27.02 9.23
N THR A 67 18.50 -27.70 10.00
CA THR A 67 17.95 -29.00 9.63
C THR A 67 17.08 -28.89 8.39
N ALA A 68 16.20 -27.90 8.31
CA ALA A 68 15.38 -27.64 7.14
C ALA A 68 16.25 -27.46 5.88
N ASN A 69 17.30 -26.65 5.94
CA ASN A 69 18.25 -26.42 4.84
C ASN A 69 18.94 -27.69 4.34
N SER A 70 19.04 -28.73 5.17
CA SER A 70 19.61 -30.03 4.79
C SER A 70 18.59 -31.00 4.16
N ILE A 71 17.29 -30.69 4.24
CA ILE A 71 16.22 -31.54 3.68
C ILE A 71 16.19 -31.36 2.15
N PRO A 72 16.24 -32.46 1.36
CA PRO A 72 16.20 -32.40 -0.09
C PRO A 72 14.99 -31.63 -0.66
N ASP A 73 15.22 -30.96 -1.78
CA ASP A 73 14.19 -30.27 -2.56
C ASP A 73 13.00 -31.19 -2.90
N GLY A 74 11.82 -30.60 -3.02
CA GLY A 74 10.56 -31.33 -3.31
C GLY A 74 9.82 -31.86 -2.08
N THR A 75 10.42 -31.76 -0.89
CA THR A 75 9.74 -31.96 0.40
C THR A 75 9.16 -30.63 0.87
N ASP A 76 7.91 -30.55 1.30
CA ASP A 76 7.38 -29.35 1.97
C ASP A 76 7.90 -29.31 3.42
N VAL A 77 8.45 -28.18 3.87
CA VAL A 77 9.06 -28.07 5.21
C VAL A 77 8.38 -26.97 6.00
N VAL A 78 7.90 -27.33 7.18
CA VAL A 78 7.21 -26.44 8.11
C VAL A 78 7.94 -26.43 9.45
N ILE A 79 8.30 -25.25 9.94
CA ILE A 79 8.85 -25.01 11.27
C ILE A 79 7.74 -24.43 12.13
N GLU A 80 7.41 -25.11 13.23
CA GLU A 80 6.38 -24.67 14.17
C GLU A 80 7.01 -24.07 15.43
N LEU A 81 6.61 -22.84 15.76
CA LEU A 81 7.12 -22.09 16.89
C LEU A 81 6.13 -22.07 18.07
N PRO A 82 6.55 -22.46 19.28
CA PRO A 82 5.74 -22.32 20.48
C PRO A 82 5.57 -20.83 20.82
N SER A 83 4.54 -20.46 21.59
CA SER A 83 4.24 -19.07 21.98
C SER A 83 5.26 -18.47 22.95
N GLN A 84 6.53 -18.44 22.57
CA GLN A 84 7.67 -17.97 23.34
C GLN A 84 8.48 -16.96 22.52
N THR A 85 9.54 -16.41 23.14
CA THR A 85 10.47 -15.51 22.48
C THR A 85 11.76 -16.26 22.18
N HIS A 86 12.07 -16.44 20.90
CA HIS A 86 13.30 -17.02 20.39
C HIS A 86 14.26 -15.86 20.11
N THR A 87 15.10 -15.54 21.09
CA THR A 87 16.07 -14.44 20.96
C THR A 87 17.34 -14.97 20.31
N LEU A 88 17.78 -14.34 19.23
CA LEU A 88 19.07 -14.64 18.60
C LEU A 88 20.18 -14.02 19.45
N THR A 89 21.15 -14.83 19.87
CA THR A 89 22.21 -14.43 20.81
C THR A 89 23.61 -14.81 20.35
N ILE A 90 23.72 -15.56 19.24
CA ILE A 90 25.02 -15.93 18.69
C ILE A 90 25.48 -14.82 17.74
N ASP A 91 26.42 -13.99 18.21
CA ASP A 91 27.04 -12.95 17.36
C ASP A 91 27.83 -13.56 16.21
N GLY A 92 27.77 -12.92 15.04
CA GLY A 92 28.57 -13.28 13.87
C GLY A 92 28.03 -12.62 12.61
N PRO A 93 28.46 -11.39 12.31
CA PRO A 93 27.84 -10.62 11.23
C PRO A 93 28.17 -11.21 9.86
N ASN A 94 27.19 -11.23 8.95
CA ASN A 94 27.35 -11.59 7.54
C ASN A 94 27.94 -13.01 7.32
N GLU A 95 27.55 -13.95 8.17
CA GLU A 95 27.71 -15.38 7.90
C GLU A 95 26.62 -15.83 6.91
N ALA A 96 26.78 -16.97 6.23
CA ALA A 96 25.86 -17.38 5.17
C ALA A 96 25.40 -18.84 5.27
N ALA A 97 25.73 -19.55 6.35
CA ALA A 97 25.31 -20.93 6.62
C ALA A 97 24.38 -21.02 7.85
N GLY A 98 23.99 -19.91 8.48
CA GLY A 98 23.04 -19.82 9.59
C GLY A 98 23.57 -20.30 10.93
N MET A 99 24.89 -20.46 11.07
CA MET A 99 25.58 -20.92 12.27
C MET A 99 25.72 -19.83 13.33
N THR A 100 25.85 -18.56 12.91
CA THR A 100 25.99 -17.36 13.75
C THR A 100 25.21 -16.22 13.11
N GLY A 101 24.97 -15.12 13.82
CA GLY A 101 24.34 -13.95 13.23
C GLY A 101 22.85 -14.15 12.97
N ASP A 102 22.42 -13.79 11.78
CA ASP A 102 21.07 -13.99 11.28
C ASP A 102 20.73 -15.47 11.03
N LEU A 103 19.49 -15.71 10.61
CA LEU A 103 18.99 -17.03 10.22
C LEU A 103 19.00 -17.13 8.69
N ASP A 104 19.90 -17.95 8.14
CA ASP A 104 20.00 -18.16 6.70
C ASP A 104 19.03 -19.23 6.18
N VAL A 105 18.19 -18.86 5.23
CA VAL A 105 17.22 -19.73 4.57
C VAL A 105 17.69 -20.07 3.16
N HIS A 106 18.09 -21.32 2.92
CA HIS A 106 18.66 -21.79 1.63
C HIS A 106 17.70 -22.58 0.76
N ARG A 107 16.48 -22.81 1.25
CA ARG A 107 15.43 -23.53 0.54
C ARG A 107 14.06 -23.00 0.92
N SER A 108 13.05 -23.33 0.13
CA SER A 108 11.68 -22.92 0.42
C SER A 108 11.13 -23.60 1.66
N MET A 109 10.55 -22.86 2.61
CA MET A 109 9.99 -23.38 3.85
C MET A 109 8.93 -22.43 4.44
N THR A 110 8.16 -22.95 5.39
CA THR A 110 7.18 -22.18 6.17
C THR A 110 7.62 -22.10 7.63
N ILE A 111 7.59 -20.91 8.23
CA ILE A 111 7.72 -20.69 9.67
C ILE A 111 6.37 -20.20 10.18
N ARG A 112 5.74 -20.93 11.09
CA ARG A 112 4.41 -20.58 11.60
C ARG A 112 4.29 -20.76 13.09
N ARG A 113 3.30 -20.11 13.69
CA ARG A 113 2.90 -20.40 15.07
C ARG A 113 2.46 -21.87 15.22
N GLN A 114 2.87 -22.50 16.30
CA GLN A 114 2.24 -23.71 16.84
C GLN A 114 1.03 -23.32 17.70
N SER A 115 1.22 -22.31 18.57
CA SER A 115 0.21 -21.71 19.43
C SER A 115 0.56 -20.26 19.72
N GLY A 116 -0.43 -19.44 20.10
CA GLY A 116 -0.23 -18.03 20.42
C GLY A 116 0.45 -17.23 19.29
N LEU A 117 1.20 -16.18 19.67
CA LEU A 117 2.01 -15.40 18.74
C LEU A 117 3.49 -15.49 19.17
N PRO A 118 4.28 -16.38 18.54
CA PRO A 118 5.72 -16.50 18.79
C PRO A 118 6.47 -15.23 18.38
N ARG A 119 7.65 -15.02 18.98
CA ARG A 119 8.55 -13.91 18.65
C ARG A 119 9.90 -14.43 18.19
N ILE A 120 10.40 -13.89 17.08
CA ILE A 120 11.82 -13.95 16.71
C ILE A 120 12.41 -12.59 17.03
N ASP A 121 13.38 -12.56 17.92
CA ASP A 121 13.83 -11.35 18.62
C ASP A 121 15.34 -11.15 18.43
N GLY A 122 15.73 -9.97 17.97
CA GLY A 122 17.14 -9.59 17.82
C GLY A 122 17.80 -9.12 19.12
N GLY A 123 17.07 -9.06 20.23
CA GLY A 123 17.60 -8.66 21.54
C GLY A 123 17.66 -7.14 21.78
N GLY A 124 17.44 -6.31 20.75
CA GLY A 124 17.34 -4.86 20.87
C GLY A 124 18.69 -4.18 21.02
N ALA A 125 18.74 -3.08 21.79
CA ALA A 125 19.97 -2.32 22.00
C ALA A 125 21.04 -3.18 22.71
N GLY A 126 22.17 -3.39 22.03
CA GLY A 126 23.22 -4.30 22.50
C GLY A 126 22.90 -5.79 22.32
N GLY A 127 21.85 -6.10 21.56
CA GLY A 127 21.56 -7.43 21.05
C GLY A 127 22.35 -7.73 19.77
N LEU A 128 21.75 -8.52 18.89
CA LEU A 128 22.33 -8.96 17.63
C LEU A 128 22.69 -7.77 16.72
N ASP A 129 23.96 -7.67 16.36
CA ASP A 129 24.49 -6.73 15.36
C ASP A 129 24.41 -7.31 13.94
N ASP A 130 23.29 -7.97 13.64
CA ASP A 130 22.98 -8.60 12.36
C ASP A 130 21.45 -8.61 12.14
N ARG A 131 21.04 -9.10 10.97
CA ARG A 131 19.63 -9.27 10.59
C ARG A 131 18.97 -10.35 11.44
N LEU A 132 17.66 -10.50 11.33
CA LEU A 132 16.99 -11.70 11.85
C LEU A 132 17.05 -12.84 10.85
N ILE A 133 16.84 -12.54 9.56
CA ILE A 133 16.66 -13.53 8.51
C ILE A 133 17.28 -13.04 7.20
N GLU A 134 18.02 -13.91 6.52
CA GLU A 134 18.46 -13.72 5.15
C GLU A 134 18.00 -14.90 4.27
N LEU A 135 17.40 -14.58 3.12
CA LEU A 135 17.02 -15.58 2.12
C LEU A 135 18.17 -15.75 1.12
N HIS A 136 18.47 -17.00 0.75
CA HIS A 136 19.53 -17.36 -0.17
C HIS A 136 19.03 -18.25 -1.30
N GLY A 137 19.63 -18.11 -2.47
CA GLY A 137 19.33 -18.93 -3.65
C GLY A 137 18.12 -18.44 -4.45
N VAL A 138 18.31 -18.19 -5.75
CA VAL A 138 17.22 -17.79 -6.64
C VAL A 138 16.12 -18.86 -6.64
N GLY A 139 14.87 -18.44 -6.44
CA GLY A 139 13.70 -19.33 -6.35
C GLY A 139 13.35 -19.79 -4.92
N THR A 140 14.16 -19.46 -3.92
CA THR A 140 13.83 -19.73 -2.51
C THR A 140 12.62 -18.89 -2.07
N LEU A 141 11.64 -19.56 -1.46
CA LEU A 141 10.43 -18.96 -0.90
C LEU A 141 10.36 -19.18 0.61
N LEU A 142 10.38 -18.10 1.39
CA LEU A 142 10.07 -18.15 2.81
C LEU A 142 8.62 -17.69 3.05
N GLN A 143 7.83 -18.54 3.72
CA GLN A 143 6.52 -18.17 4.24
C GLN A 143 6.62 -17.97 5.75
N ILE A 144 6.13 -16.85 6.27
CA ILE A 144 6.04 -16.56 7.70
C ILE A 144 4.58 -16.31 8.04
N GLU A 145 4.03 -17.11 8.96
CA GLU A 145 2.61 -17.05 9.31
C GLU A 145 2.41 -16.79 10.81
N ASN A 146 1.83 -15.64 11.12
CA ASN A 146 1.43 -15.24 12.47
C ASN A 146 2.60 -15.24 13.48
N VAL A 147 3.73 -14.67 13.08
CA VAL A 147 4.93 -14.50 13.90
C VAL A 147 5.18 -13.01 14.12
N ILE A 148 5.74 -12.65 15.27
CA ILE A 148 6.25 -11.30 15.54
C ILE A 148 7.76 -11.28 15.32
N LEU A 149 8.24 -10.43 14.43
CA LEU A 149 9.67 -10.11 14.28
C LEU A 149 9.95 -8.79 14.97
N ARG A 150 10.96 -8.75 15.85
CA ARG A 150 11.23 -7.53 16.61
C ARG A 150 12.67 -7.30 17.02
N ASN A 151 12.94 -6.07 17.41
CA ASN A 151 14.17 -5.63 18.09
C ASN A 151 15.46 -6.03 17.33
N SER A 152 15.40 -6.10 16.01
CA SER A 152 16.61 -6.23 15.19
C SER A 152 17.27 -4.86 15.09
N GLN A 153 18.58 -4.81 15.32
CA GLN A 153 19.38 -3.59 15.20
C GLN A 153 20.52 -3.81 14.22
N PRO A 154 20.22 -4.18 12.96
CA PRO A 154 21.29 -4.51 12.04
C PRO A 154 22.09 -3.23 11.71
N PRO A 155 23.39 -3.34 11.39
CA PRO A 155 24.21 -2.22 10.95
C PRO A 155 23.60 -1.41 9.80
N ALA A 156 24.08 -0.18 9.61
CA ALA A 156 23.64 0.70 8.52
C ALA A 156 23.71 -0.04 7.16
N ASP A 157 22.62 0.06 6.39
CA ASP A 157 22.31 -0.62 5.11
C ASP A 157 21.72 -2.04 5.20
N LEU A 158 21.78 -2.71 6.35
CA LEU A 158 21.15 -4.01 6.55
C LEU A 158 19.71 -3.85 7.07
N HIS A 159 18.79 -4.75 6.74
CA HIS A 159 17.40 -4.71 7.23
C HIS A 159 17.12 -6.00 8.00
N ALA A 160 16.13 -6.02 8.89
CA ALA A 160 15.89 -7.20 9.73
C ALA A 160 15.57 -8.46 8.92
N ILE A 161 14.93 -8.30 7.76
CA ILE A 161 14.81 -9.35 6.75
C ILE A 161 15.49 -8.89 5.47
N ASN A 162 16.37 -9.72 4.94
CA ASN A 162 16.92 -9.54 3.60
C ASN A 162 16.31 -10.54 2.61
N VAL A 163 15.47 -10.04 1.70
CA VAL A 163 14.98 -10.77 0.53
C VAL A 163 15.98 -10.56 -0.60
N SER A 164 16.92 -11.49 -0.72
CA SER A 164 17.99 -11.47 -1.71
C SER A 164 17.50 -11.62 -3.16
N LEU A 165 18.41 -11.43 -4.11
CA LEU A 165 18.14 -11.45 -5.55
C LEU A 165 17.36 -12.72 -5.95
N GLY A 166 16.17 -12.55 -6.52
CA GLY A 166 15.36 -13.67 -7.00
C GLY A 166 14.75 -14.56 -5.92
N THR A 167 14.78 -14.16 -4.65
CA THR A 167 14.10 -14.85 -3.54
C THR A 167 12.72 -14.24 -3.29
N THR A 168 11.84 -14.97 -2.58
CA THR A 168 10.48 -14.51 -2.28
C THR A 168 10.16 -14.65 -0.79
N LEU A 169 9.55 -13.61 -0.22
CA LEU A 169 8.99 -13.62 1.13
C LEU A 169 7.46 -13.48 1.06
N HIS A 170 6.71 -14.38 1.72
CA HIS A 170 5.30 -14.17 2.03
C HIS A 170 5.15 -14.05 3.54
N PHE A 171 4.62 -12.92 4.03
CA PHE A 171 4.35 -12.68 5.43
C PHE A 171 2.84 -12.53 5.63
N THR A 172 2.22 -13.43 6.41
CA THR A 172 0.77 -13.45 6.62
C THR A 172 0.45 -13.35 8.11
N GLY A 173 -0.36 -12.36 8.49
CA GLY A 173 -0.62 -12.07 9.89
C GLY A 173 0.64 -11.56 10.62
N GLY A 174 0.56 -11.45 11.94
CA GLY A 174 1.73 -11.11 12.76
C GLY A 174 2.17 -9.65 12.62
N ARG A 175 3.42 -9.38 13.01
CA ARG A 175 3.94 -8.00 13.10
C ARG A 175 5.46 -7.93 12.89
N ILE A 176 5.93 -6.86 12.26
CA ILE A 176 7.36 -6.52 12.13
C ILE A 176 7.62 -5.17 12.82
N GLU A 177 8.47 -5.17 13.84
CA GLU A 177 8.81 -4.01 14.68
C GLU A 177 10.29 -4.01 15.12
N THR A 178 11.19 -3.51 14.28
CA THR A 178 12.65 -3.64 14.46
C THR A 178 13.25 -2.54 15.33
N SER A 179 12.64 -1.35 15.32
CA SER A 179 13.00 -0.18 16.14
C SER A 179 14.49 0.22 16.09
N GLY A 180 15.10 0.27 14.91
CA GLY A 180 16.44 0.83 14.70
C GLY A 180 16.58 2.26 15.24
N THR A 181 17.75 2.63 15.76
CA THR A 181 18.06 4.06 15.95
C THR A 181 18.28 4.72 14.58
N LEU A 182 17.97 6.01 14.42
CA LEU A 182 18.20 6.78 13.18
C LEU A 182 19.65 6.66 12.64
N ALA A 183 20.60 6.32 13.52
CA ALA A 183 22.02 6.18 13.18
C ALA A 183 22.39 4.83 12.56
N SER A 184 21.54 3.79 12.67
CA SER A 184 21.85 2.42 12.24
C SER A 184 21.12 1.96 10.97
N GLY A 185 20.43 2.86 10.25
CA GLY A 185 20.11 2.76 8.81
C GLY A 185 19.23 1.59 8.31
N GLY A 186 18.88 0.62 9.16
CA GLY A 186 18.22 -0.61 8.75
C GLY A 186 16.73 -0.67 8.99
N GLY A 187 15.95 -0.56 7.91
CA GLY A 187 14.49 -0.74 7.95
C GLY A 187 14.06 -2.17 8.26
N ALA A 188 12.76 -2.43 8.22
CA ALA A 188 12.22 -3.74 8.56
C ALA A 188 12.56 -4.82 7.53
N VAL A 189 12.35 -4.52 6.24
CA VAL A 189 12.57 -5.47 5.14
C VAL A 189 13.31 -4.80 4.00
N ARG A 190 14.33 -5.47 3.47
CA ARG A 190 14.97 -5.14 2.19
C ARG A 190 14.57 -6.15 1.14
N VAL A 191 14.18 -5.66 -0.04
CA VAL A 191 13.92 -6.48 -1.22
C VAL A 191 14.89 -6.11 -2.34
N ALA A 192 15.75 -7.06 -2.73
CA ALA A 192 16.71 -6.89 -3.81
C ALA A 192 16.02 -6.90 -5.19
N PRO A 193 16.71 -6.49 -6.27
CA PRO A 193 16.18 -6.63 -7.64
C PRO A 193 15.73 -8.07 -7.93
N LEU A 194 14.64 -8.23 -8.68
CA LEU A 194 14.02 -9.53 -8.98
C LEU A 194 13.54 -10.33 -7.74
N GLY A 195 13.73 -9.82 -6.52
CA GLY A 195 13.11 -10.35 -5.32
C GLY A 195 11.65 -9.88 -5.22
N ALA A 196 10.86 -10.62 -4.45
CA ALA A 196 9.47 -10.28 -4.20
C ALA A 196 9.12 -10.43 -2.70
N ALA A 197 8.32 -9.50 -2.16
CA ALA A 197 7.74 -9.65 -0.83
C ALA A 197 6.23 -9.37 -0.86
N THR A 198 5.44 -10.25 -0.25
CA THR A 198 4.00 -10.06 -0.07
C THR A 198 3.67 -10.02 1.41
N PHE A 199 2.89 -9.02 1.82
CA PHE A 199 2.39 -8.86 3.17
C PHE A 199 0.87 -8.92 3.15
N THR A 200 0.29 -9.85 3.90
CA THR A 200 -1.16 -10.04 3.99
C THR A 200 -1.59 -9.98 5.44
N ASP A 201 -2.58 -9.15 5.76
CA ASP A 201 -3.13 -8.98 7.12
C ASP A 201 -2.03 -8.73 8.18
N THR A 202 -0.97 -8.04 7.77
CA THR A 202 0.24 -7.85 8.59
C THR A 202 0.25 -6.45 9.19
N THR A 203 0.99 -6.26 10.29
CA THR A 203 1.33 -4.94 10.81
C THR A 203 2.83 -4.67 10.67
N ILE A 204 3.21 -3.63 9.92
CA ILE A 204 4.59 -3.12 9.85
C ILE A 204 4.62 -1.82 10.65
N TRP A 205 5.16 -1.90 11.86
CA TRP A 205 5.01 -0.83 12.85
C TRP A 205 6.31 -0.40 13.48
N PHE A 206 6.48 0.91 13.59
CA PHE A 206 7.57 1.52 14.35
C PHE A 206 8.97 1.07 13.89
N ASN A 207 9.14 0.98 12.58
CA ASN A 207 10.43 0.66 11.97
C ASN A 207 11.13 1.95 11.51
N ASN A 208 12.45 1.94 11.59
CA ASN A 208 13.28 3.09 11.26
C ASN A 208 14.34 2.67 10.24
N GLY A 209 14.48 3.38 9.14
CA GLY A 209 15.45 3.05 8.10
C GLY A 209 15.80 4.25 7.24
N LEU A 210 16.97 4.28 6.62
CA LEU A 210 17.36 5.44 5.80
C LEU A 210 16.42 5.62 4.59
N GLN A 211 16.04 4.53 3.91
CA GLN A 211 15.08 4.57 2.82
C GLN A 211 14.06 3.46 3.06
N GLY A 212 12.79 3.80 3.28
CA GLY A 212 11.76 2.82 3.58
C GLY A 212 11.88 2.33 5.02
N GLY A 213 11.36 3.10 5.98
CA GLY A 213 11.43 2.72 7.40
C GLY A 213 10.89 1.32 7.64
N GLY A 214 9.74 1.00 7.03
CA GLY A 214 9.21 -0.35 6.95
C GLY A 214 9.91 -1.20 5.89
N VAL A 215 9.80 -0.82 4.61
CA VAL A 215 10.29 -1.63 3.49
C VAL A 215 11.09 -0.81 2.49
N ARG A 216 12.31 -1.25 2.22
CA ARG A 216 13.15 -0.78 1.10
C ARG A 216 13.11 -1.79 -0.03
N SER A 217 12.70 -1.40 -1.23
CA SER A 217 12.60 -2.34 -2.35
C SER A 217 13.26 -1.86 -3.65
N SER A 218 14.05 -2.73 -4.27
CA SER A 218 14.40 -2.68 -5.70
C SER A 218 13.67 -3.74 -6.53
N GLY A 219 12.81 -4.54 -5.88
CA GLY A 219 11.99 -5.59 -6.46
C GLY A 219 10.50 -5.33 -6.28
N GLN A 220 9.69 -6.38 -6.33
CA GLN A 220 8.24 -6.26 -6.20
C GLN A 220 7.82 -6.35 -4.73
N VAL A 221 6.95 -5.43 -4.29
CA VAL A 221 6.29 -5.52 -2.98
C VAL A 221 4.77 -5.43 -3.14
N THR A 222 4.05 -6.28 -2.44
CA THR A 222 2.57 -6.29 -2.42
C THR A 222 2.07 -6.28 -0.99
N PHE A 223 1.11 -5.42 -0.71
CA PHE A 223 0.46 -5.27 0.59
C PHE A 223 -1.04 -5.47 0.41
N THR A 224 -1.63 -6.39 1.18
CA THR A 224 -3.08 -6.65 1.20
C THR A 224 -3.56 -6.65 2.63
N GLY A 225 -4.59 -5.86 2.96
CA GLY A 225 -5.13 -5.82 4.33
C GLY A 225 -4.09 -5.39 5.39
N THR A 226 -3.03 -4.69 4.98
CA THR A 226 -1.85 -4.45 5.81
C THR A 226 -1.87 -3.04 6.41
N LEU A 227 -1.51 -2.95 7.69
CA LEU A 227 -1.29 -1.69 8.40
C LEU A 227 0.21 -1.36 8.39
N LEU A 228 0.58 -0.25 7.77
CA LEU A 228 1.91 0.34 7.85
C LEU A 228 1.81 1.60 8.68
N ARG A 229 2.32 1.54 9.92
CA ARG A 229 2.09 2.59 10.91
C ARG A 229 3.34 3.08 11.60
N SER A 230 3.46 4.39 11.79
CA SER A 230 4.53 4.99 12.60
C SER A 230 5.93 4.58 12.16
N ASN A 231 6.10 4.29 10.87
CA ASN A 231 7.42 4.01 10.33
C ASN A 231 8.10 5.32 9.95
N PHE A 232 9.41 5.33 10.10
CA PHE A 232 10.23 6.52 9.93
C PHE A 232 11.36 6.25 8.94
N GLY A 233 11.58 7.16 7.99
CA GLY A 233 12.78 7.10 7.17
C GLY A 233 13.26 8.43 6.63
N THR A 234 14.40 8.45 5.94
CA THR A 234 14.81 9.68 5.24
C THR A 234 13.92 9.91 4.03
N ASN A 235 13.68 8.88 3.25
CA ASN A 235 12.73 8.87 2.15
C ASN A 235 11.81 7.68 2.30
N GLY A 236 10.48 7.88 2.18
CA GLY A 236 9.52 6.80 2.36
C GLY A 236 9.46 6.35 3.82
N GLY A 237 8.65 6.99 4.66
CA GLY A 237 8.54 6.60 6.06
C GLY A 237 8.15 5.13 6.22
N ALA A 238 7.16 4.68 5.43
CA ALA A 238 6.77 3.28 5.35
C ALA A 238 7.58 2.52 4.28
N VAL A 239 7.56 2.99 3.03
CA VAL A 239 8.09 2.25 1.87
C VAL A 239 8.93 3.14 0.98
N ALA A 240 10.11 2.67 0.59
CA ALA A 240 10.92 3.30 -0.45
C ALA A 240 11.17 2.32 -1.61
N LEU A 241 10.68 2.66 -2.80
CA LEU A 241 11.00 2.00 -4.06
C LEU A 241 12.20 2.68 -4.69
N LEU A 242 13.32 1.97 -4.80
CA LEU A 242 14.51 2.50 -5.45
C LEU A 242 14.32 2.56 -6.96
N SER A 243 15.01 3.51 -7.60
CA SER A 243 14.92 3.69 -9.04
C SER A 243 15.25 2.40 -9.81
N GLY A 244 14.39 2.06 -10.77
CA GLY A 244 14.57 0.97 -11.72
C GLY A 244 13.29 0.19 -12.02
N PRO A 245 13.21 -0.43 -13.21
CA PRO A 245 11.97 -1.01 -13.78
C PRO A 245 11.46 -2.26 -13.05
N THR A 246 12.25 -2.82 -12.13
CA THR A 246 11.87 -3.98 -11.32
C THR A 246 11.24 -3.59 -9.98
N ALA A 247 11.40 -2.33 -9.57
CA ALA A 247 10.85 -1.86 -8.31
C ALA A 247 9.39 -1.45 -8.50
N SER A 248 8.50 -2.15 -7.80
CA SER A 248 7.06 -1.86 -7.84
C SER A 248 6.39 -2.10 -6.50
N ALA A 249 5.33 -1.34 -6.22
CA ALA A 249 4.45 -1.56 -5.07
C ALA A 249 2.97 -1.62 -5.48
N LEU A 250 2.26 -2.57 -4.90
CA LEU A 250 0.80 -2.63 -4.87
C LEU A 250 0.32 -2.55 -3.42
N PHE A 251 -0.53 -1.57 -3.12
CA PHE A 251 -1.30 -1.48 -1.89
C PHE A 251 -2.76 -1.76 -2.20
N GLU A 252 -3.35 -2.76 -1.54
CA GLU A 252 -4.74 -3.14 -1.70
C GLU A 252 -5.39 -3.30 -0.33
N ASP A 253 -6.48 -2.57 -0.07
CA ASP A 253 -7.19 -2.62 1.23
C ASP A 253 -6.26 -2.33 2.42
N CYS A 254 -5.33 -1.39 2.25
CA CYS A 254 -4.29 -1.08 3.23
C CYS A 254 -4.58 0.18 4.05
N HIS A 255 -3.81 0.35 5.12
CA HIS A 255 -3.78 1.58 5.90
C HIS A 255 -2.34 2.06 6.11
N LEU A 256 -2.02 3.24 5.58
CA LEU A 256 -0.76 3.96 5.75
C LEU A 256 -1.00 5.09 6.78
N ASP A 257 -0.66 4.83 8.04
CA ASP A 257 -1.01 5.69 9.19
C ASP A 257 0.24 6.31 9.83
N ASN A 258 0.31 7.64 9.88
CA ASN A 258 1.31 8.36 10.65
C ASN A 258 2.76 7.92 10.34
N ASN A 259 3.06 7.72 9.06
CA ASN A 259 4.42 7.46 8.61
C ASN A 259 5.12 8.78 8.33
N ASN A 260 6.40 8.83 8.68
CA ASN A 260 7.16 10.07 8.71
C ASN A 260 8.43 9.93 7.86
N ALA A 261 8.63 10.86 6.94
CA ALA A 261 9.88 11.00 6.20
C ALA A 261 10.59 12.29 6.59
N ILE A 262 11.92 12.25 6.59
CA ILE A 262 12.74 13.45 6.73
C ILE A 262 12.61 14.30 5.46
N GLU A 263 12.85 13.72 4.28
CA GLU A 263 12.88 14.41 3.00
C GLU A 263 11.56 14.24 2.26
N ASP A 264 11.37 13.14 1.54
CA ASP A 264 10.24 12.99 0.62
C ASP A 264 9.44 11.71 0.89
N GLY A 265 8.12 11.76 0.64
CA GLY A 265 7.24 10.61 0.72
C GLY A 265 7.01 10.16 2.16
N GLY A 266 6.22 10.91 2.94
CA GLY A 266 6.01 10.61 4.37
C GLY A 266 5.58 9.16 4.60
N ALA A 267 4.74 8.60 3.73
CA ALA A 267 4.50 7.16 3.67
C ALA A 267 5.37 6.46 2.62
N VAL A 268 5.25 6.88 1.36
CA VAL A 268 5.83 6.17 0.21
C VAL A 268 6.71 7.11 -0.60
N TRP A 269 7.95 6.68 -0.84
CA TRP A 269 8.84 7.30 -1.81
C TRP A 269 9.07 6.35 -2.97
N ALA A 270 8.85 6.82 -4.20
CA ALA A 270 9.03 6.03 -5.40
C ALA A 270 10.03 6.71 -6.35
N GLY A 271 11.17 6.05 -6.58
CA GLY A 271 12.22 6.53 -7.48
C GLY A 271 11.82 6.50 -8.96
N GLU A 272 12.80 6.74 -9.82
CA GLU A 272 12.63 6.76 -11.29
C GLU A 272 12.35 5.37 -11.84
N ASP A 273 11.61 5.27 -12.94
CA ASP A 273 11.25 4.01 -13.61
C ASP A 273 10.55 2.99 -12.70
N THR A 274 9.88 3.44 -11.63
CA THR A 274 9.10 2.59 -10.73
C THR A 274 7.61 2.59 -11.08
N SER A 275 6.88 1.61 -10.56
CA SER A 275 5.41 1.57 -10.65
C SER A 275 4.79 1.45 -9.27
N LEU A 276 3.88 2.37 -8.95
CA LEU A 276 3.14 2.41 -7.69
C LEU A 276 1.64 2.35 -7.96
N THR A 277 0.96 1.37 -7.38
CA THR A 277 -0.51 1.26 -7.40
C THR A 277 -1.06 1.26 -5.99
N ILE A 278 -2.04 2.14 -5.72
CA ILE A 278 -2.72 2.27 -4.44
C ILE A 278 -4.22 2.11 -4.69
N ARG A 279 -4.82 1.05 -4.15
CA ARG A 279 -6.23 0.72 -4.36
C ARG A 279 -6.93 0.49 -3.02
N ARG A 280 -8.12 1.09 -2.85
CA ARG A 280 -8.95 0.93 -1.65
C ARG A 280 -8.18 1.14 -0.34
N THR A 281 -7.25 2.10 -0.34
CA THR A 281 -6.31 2.31 0.74
C THR A 281 -6.55 3.66 1.40
N LEU A 282 -6.45 3.69 2.73
CA LEU A 282 -6.44 4.93 3.52
C LEU A 282 -4.99 5.32 3.77
N ALA A 283 -4.61 6.54 3.37
CA ALA A 283 -3.35 7.17 3.75
C ALA A 283 -3.65 8.38 4.61
N GLU A 284 -3.43 8.25 5.93
CA GLU A 284 -3.73 9.30 6.90
C GLU A 284 -2.55 9.73 7.76
N ASP A 285 -2.52 11.01 8.08
CA ASP A 285 -1.56 11.62 9.00
C ASP A 285 -0.07 11.40 8.64
N ASN A 286 0.24 11.15 7.36
CA ASN A 286 1.63 10.95 6.93
C ASN A 286 2.31 12.30 6.69
N ASP A 287 3.57 12.43 7.11
CA ASP A 287 4.29 13.69 7.14
C ASP A 287 5.68 13.60 6.48
N ALA A 288 6.00 14.58 5.63
CA ALA A 288 7.34 14.83 5.09
C ALA A 288 7.89 16.13 5.70
N PHE A 289 8.73 16.00 6.73
CA PHE A 289 8.92 17.04 7.75
C PHE A 289 10.05 18.06 7.49
N ILE A 290 11.04 17.84 6.59
CA ILE A 290 12.08 18.87 6.38
C ILE A 290 11.50 20.07 5.62
N ALA A 291 11.28 21.15 6.37
CA ALA A 291 11.17 22.51 5.85
C ALA A 291 12.50 22.99 5.23
N PRO A 292 12.54 23.56 4.00
CA PRO A 292 11.45 23.85 3.05
C PRO A 292 11.39 22.89 1.83
N ILE A 293 11.90 21.66 1.97
CA ILE A 293 12.10 20.73 0.85
C ILE A 293 11.18 19.51 0.91
N GLY A 294 10.38 19.34 1.96
CA GLY A 294 9.60 18.13 2.17
C GLY A 294 8.49 18.01 1.12
N ARG A 295 8.49 16.91 0.37
CA ARG A 295 7.50 16.69 -0.70
C ARG A 295 6.71 15.40 -0.50
N GLY A 296 5.43 15.43 -0.84
CA GLY A 296 4.60 14.23 -0.86
C GLY A 296 4.34 13.69 0.54
N GLY A 297 3.46 14.32 1.31
CA GLY A 297 3.24 13.94 2.71
C GLY A 297 2.79 12.49 2.87
N ALA A 298 1.96 11.99 1.95
CA ALA A 298 1.77 10.55 1.80
C ALA A 298 2.74 9.97 0.75
N VAL A 299 2.70 10.50 -0.47
CA VAL A 299 3.39 9.89 -1.62
C VAL A 299 4.25 10.92 -2.33
N PHE A 300 5.53 10.60 -2.48
CA PHE A 300 6.41 11.22 -3.47
C PHE A 300 6.76 10.19 -4.54
N ALA A 301 6.69 10.58 -5.82
CA ALA A 301 7.07 9.68 -6.90
C ALA A 301 7.75 10.38 -8.09
N ARG A 302 8.72 9.68 -8.67
CA ARG A 302 9.30 9.97 -9.99
C ARG A 302 8.94 8.90 -11.04
N GLY A 303 8.37 7.78 -10.59
CA GLY A 303 7.78 6.74 -11.42
C GLY A 303 6.29 6.97 -11.66
N GLY A 304 5.64 6.00 -12.31
CA GLY A 304 4.20 6.05 -12.57
C GLY A 304 3.38 5.72 -11.33
N VAL A 305 2.34 6.50 -11.06
CA VAL A 305 1.44 6.34 -9.92
C VAL A 305 -0.01 6.16 -10.39
N LEU A 306 -0.65 5.09 -9.93
CA LEU A 306 -2.09 4.86 -10.06
C LEU A 306 -2.74 4.82 -8.68
N ILE A 307 -3.76 5.66 -8.47
CA ILE A 307 -4.56 5.73 -7.25
C ILE A 307 -6.02 5.47 -7.60
N GLU A 308 -6.63 4.47 -6.98
CA GLU A 308 -8.01 4.07 -7.22
C GLU A 308 -8.77 3.86 -5.92
N ASP A 309 -10.01 4.32 -5.86
CA ASP A 309 -10.96 4.02 -4.77
C ASP A 309 -10.40 4.32 -3.36
N SER A 310 -9.48 5.29 -3.24
CA SER A 310 -8.64 5.51 -2.05
C SER A 310 -8.88 6.86 -1.39
N THR A 311 -8.38 7.00 -0.16
CA THR A 311 -8.52 8.23 0.63
C THR A 311 -7.19 8.73 1.14
N PHE A 312 -6.91 10.01 0.92
CA PHE A 312 -5.76 10.72 1.47
C PHE A 312 -6.26 11.79 2.43
N LEU A 313 -5.99 11.58 3.73
CA LEU A 313 -6.54 12.38 4.82
C LEU A 313 -5.41 13.01 5.64
N ALA A 314 -5.47 14.32 5.86
CA ALA A 314 -4.62 15.00 6.85
C ALA A 314 -3.10 14.77 6.68
N ASN A 315 -2.66 14.46 5.45
CA ASN A 315 -1.23 14.32 5.17
C ASN A 315 -0.58 15.71 5.08
N GLN A 316 0.70 15.79 5.44
CA GLN A 316 1.43 17.03 5.58
C GLN A 316 2.78 17.00 4.84
N ALA A 317 3.10 18.08 4.14
CA ALA A 317 4.42 18.32 3.56
C ALA A 317 4.60 19.81 3.29
N ASP A 318 5.79 20.26 2.87
CA ASP A 318 5.91 21.62 2.33
C ASP A 318 5.24 21.76 0.96
N ARG A 319 5.35 20.72 0.11
CA ARG A 319 4.80 20.71 -1.25
C ARG A 319 4.16 19.37 -1.58
N GLY A 320 2.93 19.38 -2.09
CA GLY A 320 2.19 18.14 -2.34
C GLY A 320 1.86 17.45 -1.02
N ALA A 321 1.00 18.08 -0.22
CA ALA A 321 0.68 17.59 1.12
C ALA A 321 0.20 16.13 1.13
N ALA A 322 -0.55 15.72 0.12
CA ALA A 322 -0.87 14.31 -0.11
C ALA A 322 0.13 13.67 -1.07
N VAL A 323 0.18 14.18 -2.30
CA VAL A 323 0.91 13.55 -3.41
C VAL A 323 1.77 14.59 -4.12
N HIS A 324 3.02 14.24 -4.36
CA HIS A 324 3.92 14.98 -5.23
C HIS A 324 4.49 14.04 -6.27
N VAL A 325 4.32 14.38 -7.55
CA VAL A 325 4.99 13.68 -8.65
C VAL A 325 5.91 14.64 -9.40
N GLU A 326 7.12 14.17 -9.70
CA GLU A 326 8.18 14.97 -10.32
C GLU A 326 8.79 14.17 -11.48
N GLY A 327 8.68 14.70 -12.70
CA GLY A 327 9.37 14.16 -13.86
C GLY A 327 10.86 14.47 -13.83
N MET A 328 11.60 13.81 -14.72
CA MET A 328 13.01 14.05 -14.95
C MET A 328 13.26 14.35 -16.42
N ALA A 329 14.43 14.93 -16.72
CA ALA A 329 14.82 15.21 -18.10
C ALA A 329 14.78 13.92 -18.96
N GLY A 330 13.75 13.81 -19.82
CA GLY A 330 13.55 12.65 -20.70
C GLY A 330 12.56 11.59 -20.19
N SER A 331 11.97 11.75 -19.01
CA SER A 331 10.91 10.88 -18.47
C SER A 331 9.88 11.70 -17.70
N ALA A 332 8.68 11.87 -18.27
CA ALA A 332 7.61 12.61 -17.61
C ALA A 332 6.97 11.75 -16.52
N ALA A 333 6.75 12.31 -15.33
CA ALA A 333 5.99 11.62 -14.30
C ALA A 333 4.52 11.43 -14.72
N GLN A 334 3.89 10.33 -14.33
CA GLN A 334 2.49 10.06 -14.61
C GLN A 334 1.73 9.81 -13.30
N LEU A 335 0.61 10.50 -13.13
CA LEU A 335 -0.31 10.34 -12.01
C LEU A 335 -1.75 10.15 -12.49
N ASP A 336 -2.29 8.96 -12.34
CA ASP A 336 -3.68 8.66 -12.64
C ASP A 336 -4.45 8.46 -11.33
N VAL A 337 -5.52 9.23 -11.12
CA VAL A 337 -6.32 9.20 -9.90
C VAL A 337 -7.78 9.04 -10.24
N VAL A 338 -8.39 7.98 -9.71
CA VAL A 338 -9.75 7.57 -10.04
C VAL A 338 -10.57 7.31 -8.77
N ASN A 339 -11.82 7.80 -8.72
CA ASN A 339 -12.76 7.50 -7.63
C ASN A 339 -12.17 7.74 -6.23
N SER A 340 -11.35 8.75 -6.05
CA SER A 340 -10.57 8.91 -4.81
C SER A 340 -10.86 10.24 -4.11
N THR A 341 -10.76 10.23 -2.78
CA THR A 341 -11.03 11.37 -1.91
C THR A 341 -9.73 11.93 -1.32
N PHE A 342 -9.55 13.24 -1.40
CA PHE A 342 -8.47 13.98 -0.76
C PHE A 342 -9.09 14.99 0.20
N SER A 343 -8.84 14.81 1.49
CA SER A 343 -9.47 15.63 2.53
C SER A 343 -8.43 16.17 3.53
N ALA A 344 -8.50 17.48 3.80
CA ALA A 344 -7.72 18.14 4.85
C ALA A 344 -6.19 17.97 4.75
N ASN A 345 -5.63 17.75 3.55
CA ASN A 345 -4.18 17.64 3.38
C ASN A 345 -3.54 19.04 3.42
N GLU A 346 -2.55 19.24 4.28
CA GLU A 346 -2.04 20.57 4.62
C GLU A 346 -0.59 20.79 4.15
N THR A 347 -0.36 21.90 3.45
CA THR A 347 0.98 22.33 3.10
C THR A 347 1.55 23.28 4.16
N LEU A 348 2.79 23.03 4.60
CA LEU A 348 3.48 23.90 5.56
C LEU A 348 3.92 25.24 4.96
N LEU A 349 4.14 25.28 3.65
CA LEU A 349 4.47 26.50 2.90
C LEU A 349 3.23 27.02 2.16
N ALA A 350 2.97 28.33 2.31
CA ALA A 350 1.90 28.98 1.57
C ALA A 350 2.14 28.89 0.04
N GLY A 351 1.06 28.64 -0.71
CA GLY A 351 1.08 28.63 -2.18
C GLY A 351 1.31 27.25 -2.81
N TRP A 352 1.39 26.19 -2.01
CA TRP A 352 1.44 24.81 -2.51
C TRP A 352 0.08 24.12 -2.36
N ALA A 353 -0.05 22.97 -3.02
CA ALA A 353 -1.28 22.20 -3.09
C ALA A 353 -1.19 20.84 -2.37
N ALA A 354 -2.36 20.23 -2.15
CA ALA A 354 -2.47 18.84 -1.73
C ALA A 354 -1.83 17.89 -2.76
N ILE A 355 -2.04 18.15 -4.06
CA ILE A 355 -1.40 17.41 -5.14
C ILE A 355 -0.56 18.35 -6.00
N VAL A 356 0.71 17.98 -6.21
CA VAL A 356 1.65 18.71 -7.06
C VAL A 356 2.15 17.80 -8.18
N VAL A 357 2.17 18.34 -9.41
CA VAL A 357 2.72 17.68 -10.60
C VAL A 357 3.78 18.60 -11.22
N GLU A 358 5.02 18.15 -11.23
CA GLU A 358 6.16 18.84 -11.85
C GLU A 358 6.71 17.98 -13.00
N ASP A 359 7.03 18.59 -14.14
CA ASP A 359 7.49 17.92 -15.37
C ASP A 359 6.70 16.62 -15.72
N GLY A 360 5.37 16.64 -15.60
CA GLY A 360 4.55 15.43 -15.64
C GLY A 360 3.17 15.57 -16.29
N THR A 361 2.46 14.45 -16.32
CA THR A 361 1.06 14.37 -16.74
C THR A 361 0.21 13.79 -15.62
N ALA A 362 -1.00 14.30 -15.46
CA ALA A 362 -1.94 13.75 -14.51
C ALA A 362 -3.37 13.67 -15.06
N GLU A 363 -4.11 12.65 -14.63
CA GLU A 363 -5.53 12.48 -14.88
C GLU A 363 -6.29 12.37 -13.56
N MET A 364 -7.32 13.20 -13.40
CA MET A 364 -8.20 13.24 -12.24
C MET A 364 -9.62 12.89 -12.67
N LEU A 365 -10.05 11.66 -12.43
CA LEU A 365 -11.34 11.17 -12.90
C LEU A 365 -12.24 10.80 -11.73
N PHE A 366 -13.37 11.49 -11.59
CA PHE A 366 -14.29 11.29 -10.47
C PHE A 366 -13.59 11.38 -9.12
N THR A 367 -12.85 12.47 -8.86
CA THR A 367 -12.18 12.69 -7.57
C THR A 367 -12.93 13.70 -6.73
N THR A 368 -12.78 13.63 -5.40
CA THR A 368 -13.34 14.62 -4.48
C THR A 368 -12.23 15.22 -3.64
N HIS A 369 -12.09 16.55 -3.71
CA HIS A 369 -11.09 17.31 -2.99
C HIS A 369 -11.79 18.30 -2.04
N ALA A 370 -11.56 18.18 -0.73
CA ALA A 370 -12.24 18.98 0.28
C ALA A 370 -11.30 19.41 1.44
N GLY A 371 -11.45 20.63 1.95
CA GLY A 371 -10.79 21.03 3.21
C GLY A 371 -9.26 21.26 3.14
N GLN A 372 -8.65 21.21 1.96
CA GLN A 372 -7.29 21.74 1.74
C GLN A 372 -7.34 23.15 1.15
N PHE A 373 -6.26 23.92 1.31
CA PHE A 373 -6.22 25.30 0.81
C PHE A 373 -6.15 25.40 -0.71
N LEU A 374 -5.32 24.57 -1.35
CA LEU A 374 -5.21 24.44 -2.81
C LEU A 374 -5.23 22.95 -3.15
N ASP A 375 -6.09 22.53 -4.06
CA ASP A 375 -6.27 21.11 -4.40
C ASP A 375 -5.15 20.61 -5.31
N LEU A 376 -4.92 21.32 -6.42
CA LEU A 376 -3.98 20.94 -7.46
C LEU A 376 -3.03 22.08 -7.82
N LEU A 377 -1.76 21.73 -8.01
CA LEU A 377 -0.76 22.62 -8.60
C LEU A 377 0.01 21.88 -9.69
N ILE A 378 0.19 22.53 -10.84
CA ILE A 378 1.02 22.02 -11.94
C ILE A 378 2.05 23.06 -12.39
N ASP A 379 3.25 22.60 -12.74
CA ASP A 379 4.30 23.47 -13.28
C ASP A 379 4.08 23.88 -14.74
N ALA A 380 5.04 24.61 -15.31
CA ALA A 380 4.93 25.17 -16.66
C ALA A 380 5.11 24.12 -17.78
N GLN A 381 5.50 22.90 -17.46
CA GLN A 381 5.78 21.80 -18.37
C GLN A 381 4.74 20.68 -18.24
N SER A 382 3.88 20.77 -17.23
CA SER A 382 2.93 19.74 -16.88
C SER A 382 1.56 19.93 -17.54
N ASN A 383 0.88 18.80 -17.76
CA ASN A 383 -0.49 18.76 -18.26
C ASN A 383 -1.37 17.97 -17.30
N LEU A 384 -2.54 18.50 -16.96
CA LEU A 384 -3.53 17.78 -16.16
C LEU A 384 -4.89 17.76 -16.85
N SER A 385 -5.47 16.58 -17.00
CA SER A 385 -6.86 16.39 -17.39
C SER A 385 -7.73 16.10 -16.18
N THR A 386 -8.94 16.64 -16.16
CA THR A 386 -9.93 16.34 -15.11
C THR A 386 -11.34 16.19 -15.65
N ALA A 387 -12.08 15.20 -15.18
CA ALA A 387 -13.48 15.00 -15.55
C ALA A 387 -14.30 14.45 -14.39
N GLY A 388 -15.53 14.95 -14.26
CA GLY A 388 -16.46 14.49 -13.24
C GLY A 388 -15.98 14.70 -11.80
N SER A 389 -15.09 15.66 -11.54
CA SER A 389 -14.41 15.82 -10.24
C SER A 389 -14.89 17.05 -9.46
N LEU A 390 -14.74 17.01 -8.13
CA LEU A 390 -15.14 18.08 -7.21
C LEU A 390 -13.88 18.70 -6.56
N TYR A 391 -13.78 20.02 -6.62
CA TYR A 391 -12.65 20.79 -6.10
C TYR A 391 -13.12 21.87 -5.14
N ASP A 392 -12.73 21.82 -3.87
CA ASP A 392 -13.08 22.82 -2.86
C ASP A 392 -11.95 23.82 -2.58
N GLY A 393 -10.68 23.47 -2.75
CA GLY A 393 -9.50 24.34 -2.54
C GLY A 393 -9.08 25.12 -3.78
N GLY A 394 -9.54 24.71 -4.97
CA GLY A 394 -9.18 25.34 -6.25
C GLY A 394 -7.82 24.87 -6.77
N CYS A 395 -7.40 25.39 -7.92
CA CYS A 395 -6.20 24.91 -8.61
C CYS A 395 -5.33 26.04 -9.17
N PHE A 396 -4.04 25.74 -9.38
CA PHE A 396 -3.06 26.68 -9.91
C PHE A 396 -2.17 26.03 -10.97
N ALA A 397 -1.95 26.73 -12.09
CA ALA A 397 -0.97 26.35 -13.11
C ALA A 397 0.04 27.48 -13.28
N PHE A 398 1.34 27.13 -13.27
CA PHE A 398 2.37 28.07 -13.69
C PHE A 398 2.24 28.38 -15.19
N PRO A 399 2.66 29.58 -15.66
CA PRO A 399 2.56 29.94 -17.07
C PRO A 399 3.24 28.93 -17.99
N GLY A 400 2.46 28.20 -18.77
CA GLY A 400 2.92 27.09 -19.63
C GLY A 400 2.21 25.77 -19.31
N GLY A 401 1.81 25.58 -18.05
CA GLY A 401 1.06 24.43 -17.58
C GLY A 401 -0.37 24.47 -18.11
N ILE A 402 -0.92 23.30 -18.42
CA ILE A 402 -2.22 23.18 -19.06
C ILE A 402 -3.15 22.33 -18.21
N PHE A 403 -4.28 22.92 -17.82
CA PHE A 403 -5.42 22.16 -17.35
C PHE A 403 -6.45 21.98 -18.46
N SER A 404 -6.88 20.74 -18.64
CA SER A 404 -7.93 20.35 -19.59
C SER A 404 -9.11 19.75 -18.84
N SER A 405 -10.32 20.24 -19.11
CA SER A 405 -11.54 19.63 -18.58
C SER A 405 -12.08 18.59 -19.58
N GLY A 406 -12.55 17.44 -19.11
CA GLY A 406 -13.38 16.51 -19.85
C GLY A 406 -14.89 16.73 -19.65
N GLY A 407 -15.27 17.70 -18.82
CA GLY A 407 -16.65 18.01 -18.46
C GLY A 407 -17.08 17.44 -17.09
N GLY A 408 -18.20 17.94 -16.57
CA GLY A 408 -18.80 17.46 -15.33
C GLY A 408 -18.07 17.84 -14.04
N ASN A 409 -17.16 18.81 -14.07
CA ASN A 409 -16.37 19.23 -12.89
C ASN A 409 -17.06 20.35 -12.11
N LEU A 410 -16.94 20.35 -10.78
CA LEU A 410 -17.53 21.40 -9.94
C LEU A 410 -16.49 22.04 -9.03
N ALA A 411 -16.51 23.37 -8.96
CA ALA A 411 -15.66 24.14 -8.04
C ALA A 411 -16.40 25.38 -7.49
N PRO A 412 -16.37 25.66 -6.17
CA PRO A 412 -16.96 26.84 -5.56
C PRO A 412 -16.14 28.11 -5.81
N HIS A 413 -14.84 27.98 -6.12
CA HIS A 413 -13.94 29.10 -6.41
C HIS A 413 -12.72 28.62 -7.20
N GLY A 414 -12.02 29.55 -7.88
CA GLY A 414 -10.73 29.27 -8.54
C GLY A 414 -10.76 28.04 -9.46
N VAL A 415 -11.28 28.19 -10.68
CA VAL A 415 -11.47 27.05 -11.58
C VAL A 415 -10.16 26.38 -11.95
N CYS A 416 -10.15 25.05 -11.87
CA CYS A 416 -9.05 24.25 -12.39
C CYS A 416 -8.98 24.30 -13.92
N TRP A 417 -10.04 24.73 -14.61
CA TRP A 417 -10.08 24.83 -16.07
C TRP A 417 -10.20 26.30 -16.51
N ALA A 418 -9.06 26.96 -16.69
CA ALA A 418 -9.04 28.33 -17.18
C ALA A 418 -9.38 28.39 -18.69
N GLY A 419 -10.57 28.87 -19.06
CA GLY A 419 -10.81 29.45 -20.39
C GLY A 419 -11.90 28.82 -21.28
N ALA A 420 -12.41 27.63 -20.97
CA ALA A 420 -13.65 27.12 -21.59
C ALA A 420 -14.20 25.96 -20.75
N PRO A 421 -15.22 26.18 -19.89
CA PRO A 421 -15.92 25.06 -19.26
C PRO A 421 -16.46 24.12 -20.34
N ASN A 422 -16.24 22.82 -20.16
CA ASN A 422 -16.87 21.79 -20.96
C ASN A 422 -18.28 21.49 -20.43
N VAL A 423 -19.02 20.63 -21.14
CA VAL A 423 -20.39 20.27 -20.77
C VAL A 423 -20.41 19.70 -19.35
N GLY A 424 -21.31 20.22 -18.50
CA GLY A 424 -21.45 19.79 -17.11
C GLY A 424 -20.50 20.46 -16.12
N ASP A 425 -19.54 21.27 -16.57
CA ASP A 425 -18.69 22.03 -15.65
C ASP A 425 -19.48 23.16 -14.98
N LEU A 426 -19.43 23.23 -13.64
CA LEU A 426 -20.08 24.27 -12.84
C LEU A 426 -19.05 25.02 -11.98
N VAL A 427 -19.07 26.35 -12.11
CA VAL A 427 -18.24 27.27 -11.32
C VAL A 427 -19.11 27.98 -10.29
N PHE A 428 -18.55 28.25 -9.11
CA PHE A 428 -19.26 28.86 -7.98
C PHE A 428 -20.38 27.99 -7.41
N ALA A 429 -20.25 26.67 -7.56
CA ALA A 429 -21.21 25.72 -7.00
C ALA A 429 -20.87 25.43 -5.54
N ASN A 430 -21.85 25.59 -4.63
CA ASN A 430 -21.74 24.95 -3.31
C ASN A 430 -21.81 23.44 -3.52
N LEU A 431 -20.73 22.72 -3.21
CA LEU A 431 -20.64 21.29 -3.41
C LEU A 431 -21.67 20.50 -2.58
N ASP A 432 -22.16 21.07 -1.47
CA ASP A 432 -23.20 20.50 -0.60
C ASP A 432 -22.93 19.03 -0.24
N LEU A 433 -21.75 18.80 0.34
CA LEU A 433 -21.28 17.48 0.75
C LEU A 433 -21.60 17.20 2.22
N LEU A 434 -21.76 15.93 2.57
CA LEU A 434 -21.67 15.49 3.96
C LEU A 434 -20.21 15.56 4.46
N PRO A 435 -19.99 15.64 5.80
CA PRO A 435 -18.65 15.49 6.38
C PRO A 435 -17.95 14.21 5.90
N LEU A 436 -16.63 14.13 6.05
CA LEU A 436 -15.90 12.91 5.73
C LEU A 436 -16.38 11.79 6.64
N GLY A 437 -16.72 10.62 6.07
CA GLY A 437 -17.23 9.49 6.84
C GLY A 437 -17.16 8.17 6.07
N PRO A 438 -17.41 7.03 6.75
CA PRO A 438 -17.19 5.70 6.15
C PRO A 438 -18.19 5.38 5.02
N TYR A 439 -19.44 5.85 5.11
CA TYR A 439 -20.50 5.68 4.10
C TYR A 439 -20.56 4.29 3.42
N ASP A 440 -20.36 3.23 4.20
CA ASP A 440 -20.31 1.81 3.78
C ASP A 440 -19.30 1.48 2.66
N GLY A 441 -18.24 2.28 2.53
CA GLY A 441 -17.11 2.06 1.63
C GLY A 441 -15.88 1.44 2.30
N PRO A 442 -14.85 1.06 1.50
CA PRO A 442 -13.58 0.57 2.02
C PRO A 442 -12.74 1.67 2.66
N THR A 443 -12.94 2.93 2.27
CA THR A 443 -12.24 4.11 2.81
C THR A 443 -13.22 5.27 3.01
N PRO A 444 -12.97 6.20 3.95
CA PRO A 444 -13.85 7.35 4.19
C PRO A 444 -14.00 8.26 2.97
N THR A 445 -15.17 8.84 2.75
CA THR A 445 -15.45 9.66 1.56
C THR A 445 -16.36 10.83 1.90
N HIS A 446 -16.51 11.79 0.99
CA HIS A 446 -17.47 12.89 1.10
C HIS A 446 -18.67 12.60 0.20
N LEU A 447 -19.82 12.30 0.81
CA LEU A 447 -21.03 11.99 0.06
C LEU A 447 -21.80 13.27 -0.33
N PRO A 448 -22.14 13.47 -1.62
CA PRO A 448 -23.05 14.53 -2.04
C PRO A 448 -24.42 14.41 -1.38
N ARG A 449 -24.94 15.50 -0.81
CA ARG A 449 -26.32 15.55 -0.34
C ARG A 449 -27.30 15.39 -1.52
N PRO A 450 -28.56 15.00 -1.27
CA PRO A 450 -29.57 14.87 -2.33
C PRO A 450 -29.76 16.12 -3.20
N THR A 451 -29.51 17.30 -2.64
CA THR A 451 -29.62 18.60 -3.29
C THR A 451 -28.34 19.09 -3.93
N SER A 452 -27.25 18.33 -3.81
CA SER A 452 -25.95 18.75 -4.31
C SER A 452 -26.00 18.91 -5.84
N PRO A 453 -25.40 19.98 -6.38
CA PRO A 453 -25.26 20.16 -7.82
C PRO A 453 -24.37 19.09 -8.47
N ALA A 454 -23.61 18.31 -7.68
CA ALA A 454 -22.82 17.19 -8.20
C ALA A 454 -23.71 16.05 -8.72
N VAL A 455 -24.92 15.89 -8.17
CA VAL A 455 -25.83 14.79 -8.52
C VAL A 455 -26.32 14.96 -9.96
N GLY A 456 -25.94 14.02 -10.82
CA GLY A 456 -26.27 14.04 -12.25
C GLY A 456 -25.52 15.08 -13.08
N ALA A 457 -24.41 15.63 -12.58
CA ALA A 457 -23.65 16.66 -13.28
C ALA A 457 -22.89 16.15 -14.53
N VAL A 458 -22.64 14.84 -14.63
CA VAL A 458 -21.73 14.28 -15.64
C VAL A 458 -22.50 13.61 -16.78
N SER A 459 -22.30 14.12 -18.00
CA SER A 459 -23.07 13.72 -19.19
C SER A 459 -22.43 12.63 -20.07
N ALA A 460 -21.47 11.85 -19.53
CA ALA A 460 -20.66 10.77 -20.15
C ALA A 460 -19.27 11.18 -20.68
N PRO A 461 -18.28 10.25 -20.69
CA PRO A 461 -18.34 8.87 -20.21
C PRO A 461 -18.28 8.78 -18.68
N CYS A 462 -19.07 7.87 -18.12
CA CYS A 462 -19.18 7.60 -16.70
C CYS A 462 -18.52 6.27 -16.36
N LEU A 463 -17.82 6.18 -15.23
CA LEU A 463 -17.25 4.91 -14.75
C LEU A 463 -18.35 3.96 -14.25
N GLY A 464 -18.05 2.66 -14.22
CA GLY A 464 -19.02 1.63 -13.84
C GLY A 464 -19.21 1.45 -12.33
N LEU A 465 -18.22 1.85 -11.54
CA LEU A 465 -18.22 1.76 -10.07
C LEU A 465 -17.73 3.08 -9.47
N ASP A 466 -18.12 3.35 -8.23
CA ASP A 466 -17.62 4.46 -7.41
C ASP A 466 -16.59 4.00 -6.36
N GLN A 467 -16.05 4.91 -5.55
CA GLN A 467 -15.06 4.63 -4.50
C GLN A 467 -15.47 3.48 -3.55
N ARG A 468 -16.77 3.30 -3.33
CA ARG A 468 -17.33 2.30 -2.41
C ARG A 468 -17.53 0.95 -3.09
N GLY A 469 -17.23 0.85 -4.38
CA GLY A 469 -17.56 -0.31 -5.21
C GLY A 469 -19.05 -0.38 -5.54
N LEU A 470 -19.80 0.72 -5.40
CA LEU A 470 -21.22 0.76 -5.75
C LEU A 470 -21.42 1.13 -7.23
N PRO A 471 -22.53 0.69 -7.86
CA PRO A 471 -22.78 0.97 -9.27
C PRO A 471 -22.84 2.47 -9.59
N ARG A 472 -22.26 2.82 -10.74
CA ARG A 472 -22.28 4.15 -11.34
C ARG A 472 -22.56 4.03 -12.85
N PRO A 473 -23.43 4.88 -13.45
CA PRO A 473 -24.41 5.76 -12.79
C PRO A 473 -25.62 4.96 -12.27
N VAL A 474 -26.34 5.53 -11.30
CA VAL A 474 -27.65 5.00 -10.86
C VAL A 474 -28.79 5.59 -11.70
N ALA A 475 -28.74 6.89 -11.95
CA ALA A 475 -29.65 7.57 -12.87
C ALA A 475 -28.84 8.40 -13.87
N ASP A 476 -28.37 9.56 -13.41
CA ASP A 476 -27.37 10.38 -14.09
C ASP A 476 -26.09 10.35 -13.27
N CYS A 477 -24.95 10.46 -13.95
CA CYS A 477 -23.66 10.29 -13.31
C CYS A 477 -23.34 11.47 -12.38
N THR A 478 -23.09 11.15 -11.11
CA THR A 478 -22.72 12.11 -10.07
C THR A 478 -21.24 12.46 -10.19
N ALA A 479 -20.88 13.72 -10.06
CA ALA A 479 -19.49 14.13 -9.97
C ALA A 479 -18.91 13.82 -8.57
N GLY A 480 -17.61 13.56 -8.51
CA GLY A 480 -16.88 13.18 -7.31
C GLY A 480 -16.62 11.68 -7.18
N ALA A 481 -15.92 11.32 -6.12
CA ALA A 481 -15.48 9.96 -5.83
C ALA A 481 -16.62 8.95 -5.66
N VAL A 482 -17.80 9.43 -5.27
CA VAL A 482 -18.97 8.59 -5.02
C VAL A 482 -20.16 8.93 -5.91
N GLU A 483 -20.90 7.89 -6.28
CA GLU A 483 -22.18 8.00 -6.97
C GLU A 483 -23.30 8.03 -5.95
N ARG A 484 -24.15 9.06 -5.99
CA ARG A 484 -25.29 9.11 -5.07
C ARG A 484 -26.30 8.00 -5.41
N GLN A 485 -26.55 7.13 -4.44
CA GLN A 485 -27.46 6.00 -4.60
C GLN A 485 -28.92 6.41 -4.41
N ALA A 486 -29.84 5.65 -5.01
CA ALA A 486 -31.29 5.87 -4.86
C ALA A 486 -31.74 5.70 -3.40
N VAL A 487 -31.09 4.79 -2.68
CA VAL A 487 -31.24 4.59 -1.23
C VAL A 487 -29.85 4.58 -0.64
N GLU A 488 -29.58 5.55 0.24
CA GLU A 488 -28.36 5.59 1.04
C GLU A 488 -28.69 4.94 2.40
N SER A 489 -28.03 3.83 2.73
CA SER A 489 -28.35 3.02 3.91
C SER A 489 -27.20 2.94 4.90
N PHE A 490 -26.68 4.09 5.35
CA PHE A 490 -25.57 4.08 6.30
C PHE A 490 -26.08 3.82 7.71
N LEU A 491 -25.45 2.87 8.42
CA LEU A 491 -25.76 2.56 9.81
C LEU A 491 -25.54 3.75 10.78
N PHE A 492 -24.81 4.80 10.36
CA PHE A 492 -24.52 6.01 11.13
C PHE A 492 -24.49 7.23 10.19
N GLY A 493 -25.67 7.81 9.90
CA GLY A 493 -25.82 8.94 8.97
C GLY A 493 -25.89 10.32 9.64
N ASP A 494 -25.89 10.37 10.97
CA ASP A 494 -25.82 11.60 11.75
C ASP A 494 -24.50 11.67 12.53
N ASP A 495 -24.03 12.89 12.71
CA ASP A 495 -22.89 13.29 13.51
C ASP A 495 -23.18 13.04 15.00
N PHE A 496 -23.08 11.79 15.43
CA PHE A 496 -22.98 11.52 16.86
C PHE A 496 -21.61 12.05 17.35
N SER A 497 -21.56 13.33 17.69
CA SER A 497 -20.65 13.83 18.73
C SER A 497 -20.76 12.85 19.88
N SER A 498 -19.67 12.20 20.27
CA SER A 498 -19.63 11.15 21.28
C SER A 498 -20.39 11.58 22.54
N GLY A 499 -21.68 11.25 22.57
CA GLY A 499 -22.58 11.57 23.65
C GLY A 499 -22.09 10.81 24.87
N ASP A 500 -21.81 11.57 25.92
CA ASP A 500 -21.56 11.14 27.28
C ASP A 500 -21.85 9.64 27.56
N VAL A 501 -20.79 8.84 27.51
CA VAL A 501 -20.81 7.39 27.78
C VAL A 501 -21.12 7.05 29.24
N SER A 502 -21.33 8.05 30.12
CA SER A 502 -21.71 7.82 31.52
C SER A 502 -23.11 7.20 31.69
N GLN A 503 -23.91 7.10 30.62
CA GLN A 503 -25.24 6.45 30.66
C GLN A 503 -25.26 4.98 30.22
N TRP A 504 -24.12 4.38 29.85
CA TRP A 504 -24.05 3.01 29.32
C TRP A 504 -23.48 1.98 30.31
N SER A 505 -23.71 2.15 31.61
CA SER A 505 -23.54 1.06 32.58
C SER A 505 -24.33 1.29 33.88
N THR A 506 -25.39 0.50 34.07
CA THR A 506 -25.89 0.15 35.42
C THR A 506 -25.95 -1.36 35.62
N ALA A 507 -25.08 -2.11 34.94
CA ALA A 507 -25.00 -3.56 35.11
C ALA A 507 -23.59 -3.96 35.56
N VAL A 508 -23.41 -3.92 36.88
CA VAL A 508 -22.54 -4.83 37.65
C VAL A 508 -23.55 -5.79 38.33
N PRO A 509 -23.33 -7.12 38.35
CA PRO A 509 -22.05 -7.78 38.61
C PRO A 509 -21.50 -8.69 37.51
#